data_AF-A0A8J7SGD5-F1
#
_entry.id   AF-A0A8J7SGD5-F1
#
_cell.length_a   1.000
_cell.length_b   1.000
_cell.length_c   1.000
_cell.angle_alpha   90.00
_cell.angle_beta   90.00
_cell.angle_gamma   90.00
#
_symmetry.space_group_name_H-M   'P 1'
#
loop_
_entity.id
_entity.type
_entity.pdbx_description
1 polymer ?
#
loop_
_entity_poly.entity_id
_entity_poly.type
_entity_poly.pdbx_seq_one_letter_code
_entity_poly.pdbx_strand_id
1 'polypeptide(L)'
;MKIISQILLLSTAGFIWGIWCGEDLTKLFGISFLGIAVVIVLMFLAIYFIQGVKMRILGCTTTIASLVAGVILGIGAASSAFNECVADGELVRNHIQKFYITNGRYPEKLSELNTQLPGKLIIRGNIMDYKKTNEGYSLLFEDWLITHTASESLAFTASK
;
A
#
# COMPACT_ATOMS: atom_id res chain seq x y z
N MET A 1 -33.73 -2.42 -9.81
CA MET A 1 -32.69 -1.39 -9.62
C MET A 1 -31.96 -1.49 -8.28
N LYS A 2 -32.63 -1.55 -7.12
CA LYS A 2 -31.96 -1.55 -5.80
C LYS A 2 -30.92 -2.68 -5.60
N ILE A 3 -31.23 -3.92 -6.02
CA ILE A 3 -30.33 -5.08 -5.85
C ILE A 3 -29.06 -4.97 -6.71
N ILE A 4 -29.19 -4.53 -7.96
CA ILE A 4 -28.02 -4.37 -8.87
C ILE A 4 -27.08 -3.29 -8.32
N SER A 5 -27.63 -2.21 -7.78
CA SER A 5 -26.84 -1.15 -7.13
C SER A 5 -26.10 -1.67 -5.88
N GLN A 6 -26.70 -2.56 -5.10
CA GLN A 6 -26.02 -3.20 -3.96
C GLN A 6 -24.86 -4.10 -4.40
N ILE A 7 -25.06 -4.92 -5.44
CA ILE A 7 -23.99 -5.78 -5.98
C ILE A 7 -22.84 -4.93 -6.52
N LEU A 8 -23.14 -3.86 -7.24
CA LEU A 8 -22.13 -2.94 -7.77
C LEU A 8 -21.33 -2.30 -6.62
N LEU A 9 -22.02 -1.80 -5.59
CA LEU A 9 -21.38 -1.20 -4.42
C LEU A 9 -20.45 -2.19 -3.71
N LEU A 10 -20.91 -3.43 -3.48
CA LEU A 10 -20.10 -4.48 -2.85
C LEU A 10 -18.89 -4.86 -3.71
N SER A 11 -19.05 -4.93 -5.03
CA SER A 11 -17.95 -5.23 -5.95
C SER A 11 -16.92 -4.09 -5.99
N THR A 12 -17.35 -2.83 -6.04
CA THR A 12 -16.44 -1.68 -5.98
C THR A 12 -15.71 -1.61 -4.64
N ALA A 13 -16.42 -1.82 -3.53
CA ALA A 13 -15.81 -1.88 -2.20
C ALA A 13 -14.80 -3.02 -2.09
N GLY A 14 -15.16 -4.22 -2.59
CA GLY A 14 -14.28 -5.38 -2.65
C GLY A 14 -13.04 -5.15 -3.50
N PHE A 15 -13.16 -4.46 -4.63
CA PHE A 15 -12.05 -4.08 -5.49
C PHE A 15 -11.08 -3.11 -4.79
N ILE A 16 -11.59 -2.01 -4.22
CA ILE A 16 -10.78 -1.02 -3.50
C ILE A 16 -10.07 -1.67 -2.31
N TRP A 17 -10.81 -2.49 -1.55
CA TRP A 17 -10.25 -3.22 -0.41
C TRP A 17 -9.20 -4.24 -0.86
N GLY A 18 -9.44 -4.92 -1.98
CA GLY A 18 -8.48 -5.83 -2.62
C GLY A 18 -7.16 -5.13 -2.96
N ILE A 19 -7.21 -3.93 -3.57
CA ILE A 19 -6.00 -3.13 -3.83
C ILE A 19 -5.28 -2.81 -2.52
N TRP A 20 -6.01 -2.31 -1.52
CA TRP A 20 -5.42 -1.93 -0.23
C TRP A 20 -4.75 -3.11 0.49
N CYS A 21 -5.29 -4.32 0.33
CA CYS A 21 -4.67 -5.56 0.80
C CYS A 21 -3.46 -5.95 -0.03
N GLY A 22 -3.57 -5.93 -1.37
CA GLY A 22 -2.47 -6.24 -2.27
C GLY A 22 -1.23 -5.39 -2.03
N GLU A 23 -1.43 -4.12 -1.68
CA GLU A 23 -0.34 -3.18 -1.36
C GLU A 23 0.41 -3.48 -0.06
N ASP A 24 -0.20 -4.19 0.89
CA ASP A 24 0.39 -4.46 2.21
C ASP A 24 0.86 -5.90 2.36
N LEU A 25 0.41 -6.80 1.49
CA LEU A 25 0.84 -8.21 1.47
C LEU A 25 2.35 -8.36 1.22
N THR A 26 3.02 -7.31 0.74
CA THR A 26 4.48 -7.28 0.63
C THR A 26 5.17 -6.89 1.93
N LYS A 27 4.49 -6.35 2.95
CA LYS A 27 5.14 -6.07 4.25
C LYS A 27 5.16 -7.32 5.13
N LEU A 28 6.30 -7.61 5.76
CA LEU A 28 6.53 -8.81 6.59
C LEU A 28 5.54 -8.93 7.79
N PHE A 29 4.96 -7.80 8.22
CA PHE A 29 3.94 -7.70 9.27
C PHE A 29 2.68 -6.91 8.85
N GLY A 30 2.34 -6.90 7.55
CA GLY A 30 1.20 -6.16 6.99
C GLY A 30 -0.17 -6.83 7.22
N ILE A 31 -1.14 -6.03 7.68
CA ILE A 31 -2.55 -6.34 8.04
C ILE A 31 -2.75 -7.52 9.02
N SER A 32 -3.40 -7.27 10.15
CA SER A 32 -3.86 -8.35 11.03
C SER A 32 -4.81 -9.28 10.25
N PHE A 33 -4.48 -10.58 10.17
CA PHE A 33 -5.34 -11.60 9.57
C PHE A 33 -6.81 -11.53 10.06
N LEU A 34 -6.99 -11.09 11.31
CA LEU A 34 -8.31 -10.86 11.91
C LEU A 34 -9.12 -9.79 11.15
N GLY A 35 -8.50 -8.65 10.81
CA GLY A 35 -9.17 -7.58 10.06
C GLY A 35 -9.59 -8.03 8.66
N ILE A 36 -8.75 -8.83 7.99
CA ILE A 36 -9.07 -9.46 6.71
C ILE A 36 -10.28 -10.38 6.83
N ALA A 37 -10.27 -11.28 7.82
CA ALA A 37 -11.35 -12.21 8.05
C ALA A 37 -12.69 -11.48 8.33
N VAL A 38 -12.66 -10.42 9.15
CA VAL A 38 -13.86 -9.63 9.47
C VAL A 38 -14.47 -9.00 8.21
N VAL A 39 -13.66 -8.37 7.35
CA VAL A 39 -14.17 -7.74 6.12
C VAL A 39 -14.77 -8.77 5.17
N ILE A 40 -14.10 -9.90 4.98
CA ILE A 40 -14.60 -11.01 4.15
C ILE A 40 -15.95 -11.51 4.67
N VAL A 41 -16.08 -11.73 5.98
CA VAL A 41 -17.34 -12.16 6.61
C VAL A 41 -18.45 -11.14 6.40
N LEU A 42 -18.18 -9.84 6.60
CA LEU A 42 -19.16 -8.78 6.40
C LEU A 42 -19.63 -8.71 4.93
N MET A 43 -18.73 -8.92 3.98
CA MET A 43 -19.07 -8.96 2.55
C MET A 43 -19.98 -10.15 2.23
N PHE A 44 -19.67 -11.35 2.73
CA PHE A 44 -20.53 -12.52 2.54
C PHE A 44 -21.90 -12.37 3.22
N LEU A 45 -21.95 -11.79 4.42
CA LEU A 45 -23.21 -11.47 5.11
C LEU A 45 -24.05 -10.48 4.30
N ALA A 46 -23.45 -9.44 3.74
CA ALA A 46 -24.16 -8.48 2.90
C ALA A 46 -24.77 -9.14 1.66
N ILE A 47 -24.06 -10.09 1.03
CA ILE A 47 -24.58 -10.86 -0.10
C ILE A 47 -25.71 -11.81 0.31
N TYR A 48 -25.64 -12.40 1.52
CA TYR A 48 -26.67 -13.28 2.04
C TYR A 48 -28.05 -12.60 2.12
N PHE A 49 -28.08 -11.30 2.47
CA PHE A 49 -29.33 -10.52 2.54
C PHE A 49 -29.92 -10.13 1.17
N ILE A 50 -29.23 -10.40 0.05
CA ILE A 50 -29.77 -10.17 -1.29
C ILE A 50 -30.90 -11.16 -1.57
N GLN A 51 -32.03 -10.68 -2.10
CA GLN A 51 -33.16 -11.53 -2.46
C GLN A 51 -32.93 -12.24 -3.81
N GLY A 52 -33.23 -13.55 -3.85
CA GLY A 52 -33.16 -14.38 -5.05
C GLY A 52 -31.81 -15.07 -5.25
N VAL A 53 -31.84 -16.40 -5.42
CA VAL A 53 -30.64 -17.26 -5.54
C VAL A 53 -29.76 -16.84 -6.71
N LYS A 54 -30.34 -16.52 -7.87
CA LYS A 54 -29.58 -16.07 -9.05
C LYS A 54 -28.81 -14.77 -8.79
N MET A 55 -29.42 -13.83 -8.07
CA MET A 55 -28.77 -12.55 -7.74
C MET A 55 -27.70 -12.71 -6.66
N ARG A 56 -27.87 -13.64 -5.71
CA ARG A 56 -26.82 -14.02 -4.74
C ARG A 56 -25.61 -14.62 -5.44
N ILE A 57 -25.82 -15.56 -6.36
CA ILE A 57 -24.73 -16.18 -7.13
C ILE A 57 -23.98 -15.11 -7.93
N LEU A 58 -24.71 -14.25 -8.65
CA LEU A 58 -24.11 -13.14 -9.40
C LEU A 58 -23.33 -12.18 -8.47
N GLY A 59 -23.90 -11.85 -7.31
CA GLY A 59 -23.26 -11.01 -6.31
C GLY A 59 -21.96 -11.62 -5.78
N CYS A 60 -21.97 -12.91 -5.43
CA CYS A 60 -20.78 -13.64 -5.00
C CYS A 60 -19.70 -13.64 -6.09
N THR A 61 -20.04 -14.06 -7.32
CA THR A 61 -19.03 -14.20 -8.38
C THR A 61 -18.41 -12.87 -8.77
N THR A 62 -19.23 -11.83 -8.92
CA THR A 62 -18.74 -10.47 -9.26
C THR A 62 -17.89 -9.88 -8.14
N THR A 63 -18.33 -10.02 -6.89
CA THR A 63 -17.59 -9.49 -5.73
C THR A 63 -16.25 -10.22 -5.56
N ILE A 64 -16.22 -11.55 -5.66
CA ILE A 64 -14.97 -12.33 -5.58
C ILE A 64 -14.03 -11.97 -6.73
N ALA A 65 -14.53 -11.92 -7.96
CA ALA A 65 -13.72 -11.54 -9.12
C ALA A 65 -13.12 -10.13 -8.95
N SER A 66 -13.92 -9.18 -8.46
CA SER A 66 -13.46 -7.81 -8.20
C SER A 66 -12.40 -7.75 -7.09
N LEU A 67 -12.57 -8.51 -6.02
CA LEU A 67 -11.60 -8.57 -4.92
C LEU A 67 -10.26 -9.14 -5.41
N VAL A 68 -10.29 -10.25 -6.14
CA VAL A 68 -9.08 -10.88 -6.71
C VAL A 68 -8.38 -9.93 -7.68
N ALA A 69 -9.14 -9.27 -8.57
CA ALA A 69 -8.57 -8.28 -9.48
C ALA A 69 -7.91 -7.11 -8.73
N GLY A 70 -8.54 -6.61 -7.66
CA GLY A 70 -7.97 -5.58 -6.80
C GLY A 70 -6.67 -6.03 -6.15
N VAL A 71 -6.61 -7.24 -5.60
CA VAL A 71 -5.39 -7.79 -4.98
C VAL A 71 -4.25 -7.90 -5.97
N ILE A 72 -4.50 -8.44 -7.17
CA ILE A 72 -3.46 -8.56 -8.22
C ILE A 72 -2.92 -7.17 -8.59
N LEU A 73 -3.81 -6.19 -8.74
CA LEU A 73 -3.41 -4.82 -9.05
C LEU A 73 -2.59 -4.19 -7.91
N GLY A 74 -2.99 -4.41 -6.65
CA GLY A 74 -2.26 -3.94 -5.48
C GLY A 74 -0.86 -4.55 -5.36
N ILE A 75 -0.72 -5.86 -5.59
CA ILE A 75 0.58 -6.54 -5.58
C ILE A 75 1.49 -5.99 -6.69
N GLY A 76 0.93 -5.79 -7.90
CA GLY A 76 1.66 -5.19 -9.01
C GLY A 76 2.15 -3.78 -8.69
N ALA A 77 1.29 -2.95 -8.07
CA ALA A 77 1.66 -1.61 -7.63
C ALA A 77 2.75 -1.63 -6.55
N ALA A 78 2.63 -2.49 -5.53
CA ALA A 78 3.66 -2.63 -4.50
C ALA A 78 5.00 -3.09 -5.06
N SER A 79 4.98 -4.02 -6.01
CA SER A 79 6.19 -4.53 -6.66
C SER A 79 6.87 -3.44 -7.53
N SER A 80 6.07 -2.67 -8.28
CA SER A 80 6.57 -1.50 -9.03
C SER A 80 7.17 -0.46 -8.09
N ALA A 81 6.45 -0.10 -7.03
CA ALA A 81 6.89 0.87 -6.03
C ALA A 81 8.20 0.44 -5.34
N PHE A 82 8.32 -0.84 -4.96
CA PHE A 82 9.55 -1.39 -4.40
C PHE A 82 10.72 -1.27 -5.38
N ASN A 83 10.52 -1.68 -6.64
CA ASN A 83 11.55 -1.59 -7.68
C ASN A 83 11.98 -0.14 -7.97
N GLU A 84 11.04 0.81 -7.96
CA GLU A 84 11.36 2.24 -8.03
C GLU A 84 12.22 2.69 -6.85
N CYS A 85 11.91 2.25 -5.62
CA CYS A 85 12.73 2.56 -4.46
C CYS A 85 14.13 1.93 -4.53
N VAL A 86 14.25 0.72 -5.08
CA VAL A 86 15.57 0.09 -5.31
C VAL A 86 16.38 0.86 -6.36
N ALA A 87 15.75 1.33 -7.44
CA ALA A 87 16.43 2.05 -8.51
C ALA A 87 16.80 3.49 -8.12
N ASP A 88 15.84 4.22 -7.55
CA ASP A 88 15.91 5.68 -7.37
C ASP A 88 15.93 6.12 -5.90
N GLY A 89 15.96 5.18 -4.94
CA GLY A 89 15.93 5.49 -3.51
C GLY A 89 17.04 6.44 -3.06
N GLU A 90 18.26 6.30 -3.62
CA GLU A 90 19.39 7.18 -3.32
C GLU A 90 19.12 8.65 -3.70
N LEU A 91 18.28 8.92 -4.71
CA LEU A 91 17.89 10.29 -5.04
C LEU A 91 17.14 10.96 -3.90
N VAL A 92 16.36 10.19 -3.12
CA VAL A 92 15.66 10.71 -1.94
C VAL A 92 16.65 11.19 -0.88
N ARG A 93 17.75 10.45 -0.65
CA ARG A 93 18.82 10.86 0.28
C ARG A 93 19.47 12.16 -0.18
N ASN A 94 19.77 12.28 -1.47
CA ASN A 94 20.34 13.51 -2.05
C ASN A 94 19.39 14.71 -1.88
N HIS A 95 18.07 14.51 -2.05
CA HIS A 95 17.08 15.55 -1.83
C HIS A 95 16.98 15.97 -0.35
N ILE A 96 17.02 15.01 0.57
CA ILE A 96 17.05 15.29 2.02
C ILE A 96 18.32 16.09 2.39
N GLN A 97 19.48 15.70 1.86
CA GLN A 97 20.73 16.42 2.11
C GLN A 97 20.69 17.84 1.55
N LYS A 98 20.17 18.02 0.33
CA LYS A 98 19.99 19.36 -0.25
C LYS A 98 19.04 20.23 0.58
N PHE A 99 17.96 19.64 1.09
CA PHE A 99 17.03 20.32 1.99
C PHE A 99 17.73 20.75 3.28
N TYR A 100 18.54 19.88 3.88
CA TYR A 100 19.32 20.19 5.08
C TYR A 100 20.30 21.35 4.85
N ILE A 101 21.07 21.32 3.76
CA ILE A 101 22.01 22.40 3.41
C ILE A 101 21.29 23.75 3.27
N THR A 102 20.06 23.74 2.75
CA THR A 102 19.29 24.97 2.49
C THR A 102 18.60 25.50 3.74
N ASN A 103 18.09 24.62 4.61
CA ASN A 103 17.22 25.00 5.74
C ASN A 103 17.89 24.87 7.11
N GLY A 104 19.07 24.26 7.18
CA GLY A 104 19.76 23.95 8.44
C GLY A 104 19.06 22.88 9.30
N ARG A 105 18.08 22.15 8.74
CA ARG A 105 17.32 21.10 9.41
C ARG A 105 16.88 20.00 8.44
N TYR A 106 16.71 18.78 8.95
CA TYR A 106 16.03 17.71 8.20
C TYR A 106 14.52 18.01 8.08
N PRO A 107 13.86 17.56 7.00
CA PRO A 107 12.41 17.69 6.86
C PRO A 107 11.69 16.92 7.98
N GLU A 108 10.51 17.35 8.43
CA GLU A 108 9.71 16.54 9.36
C GLU A 108 9.02 15.39 8.63
N LYS A 109 8.70 15.62 7.34
CA LYS A 109 8.07 14.63 6.44
C LYS A 109 8.66 14.73 5.04
N LEU A 110 8.72 13.61 4.31
CA LEU A 110 9.22 13.62 2.93
C LEU A 110 8.43 14.53 1.98
N SER A 111 7.16 14.82 2.29
CA SER A 111 6.34 15.77 1.53
C SER A 111 6.92 17.20 1.50
N GLU A 112 7.79 17.58 2.45
CA GLU A 112 8.46 18.88 2.45
C GLU A 112 9.53 19.02 1.35
N LEU A 113 9.98 17.91 0.75
CA LEU A 113 11.01 17.94 -0.30
C LEU A 113 10.49 18.56 -1.61
N ASN A 114 9.16 18.68 -1.79
CA ASN A 114 8.51 19.21 -3.01
C ASN A 114 9.03 18.57 -4.31
N THR A 115 9.45 17.30 -4.23
CA THR A 115 9.91 16.50 -5.37
C THR A 115 9.04 15.27 -5.53
N GLN A 116 9.06 14.69 -6.73
CA GLN A 116 8.43 13.40 -6.96
C GLN A 116 9.28 12.32 -6.28
N LEU A 117 8.68 11.61 -5.33
CA LEU A 117 9.33 10.53 -4.59
C LEU A 117 9.04 9.17 -5.27
N PRO A 118 10.02 8.27 -5.37
CA PRO A 118 9.78 6.90 -5.81
C PRO A 118 8.91 6.16 -4.81
N GLY A 119 8.30 5.05 -5.22
CA GLY A 119 7.63 4.15 -4.28
C GLY A 119 6.17 4.48 -4.01
N LYS A 120 5.50 5.19 -4.92
CA LYS A 120 4.11 5.57 -4.73
C LYS A 120 3.17 4.37 -4.91
N LEU A 121 2.33 4.15 -3.91
CA LEU A 121 1.23 3.19 -3.92
C LEU A 121 -0.06 3.85 -4.42
N ILE A 122 -1.04 3.05 -4.84
CA ILE A 122 -2.36 3.50 -5.32
C ILE A 122 -3.17 4.08 -4.15
N ILE A 123 -3.24 3.38 -3.01
CA ILE A 123 -4.10 3.78 -1.87
C ILE A 123 -3.28 4.25 -0.67
N ARG A 124 -2.23 3.52 -0.28
CA ARG A 124 -1.51 3.74 1.00
C ARG A 124 -0.49 4.87 1.00
N GLY A 125 -0.30 5.57 -0.11
CA GLY A 125 0.64 6.68 -0.20
C GLY A 125 1.99 6.25 -0.75
N ASN A 126 3.00 6.05 0.11
CA ASN A 126 4.35 5.68 -0.32
C ASN A 126 4.85 4.46 0.50
N ILE A 127 5.56 3.54 -0.16
CA ILE A 127 6.16 2.37 0.48
C ILE A 127 7.38 2.74 1.34
N MET A 128 8.02 3.89 1.06
CA MET A 128 9.16 4.40 1.79
C MET A 128 8.73 5.09 3.08
N ASP A 129 9.09 4.46 4.19
CA ASP A 129 8.92 4.99 5.54
C ASP A 129 10.11 5.90 5.89
N TYR A 130 9.78 7.14 6.30
CA TYR A 130 10.75 8.13 6.73
C TYR A 130 10.53 8.50 8.19
N LYS A 131 11.62 8.55 8.95
CA LYS A 131 11.59 9.03 10.32
C LYS A 131 12.78 9.94 10.59
N LYS A 132 12.51 11.18 10.98
CA LYS A 132 13.51 12.07 11.55
C LYS A 132 13.94 11.53 12.92
N THR A 133 15.24 11.50 13.17
CA THR A 133 15.82 11.09 14.46
C THR A 133 16.59 12.27 15.08
N ASN A 134 17.04 12.13 16.32
CA ASN A 134 17.85 13.16 16.96
C ASN A 134 19.22 13.34 16.27
N GLU A 135 19.69 12.29 15.60
CA GLU A 135 21.01 12.22 14.97
C GLU A 135 20.95 12.38 13.44
N GLY A 136 19.76 12.59 12.86
CA GLY A 136 19.59 12.70 11.41
C GLY A 136 18.24 12.18 10.95
N TYR A 137 18.25 11.12 10.14
CA TYR A 137 17.04 10.47 9.65
C TYR A 137 17.27 8.98 9.37
N SER A 138 16.16 8.25 9.26
CA SER A 138 16.09 6.87 8.77
C SER A 138 15.09 6.78 7.63
N LEU A 139 15.50 6.06 6.58
CA LEU A 139 14.65 5.62 5.48
C LEU A 139 14.56 4.10 5.52
N LEU A 140 13.37 3.59 5.31
CA LEU A 140 13.10 2.16 5.25
C LEU A 140 12.08 1.87 4.16
N PHE A 141 12.30 0.83 3.37
CA PHE A 141 11.26 0.20 2.58
C PHE A 141 11.55 -1.29 2.52
N GLU A 142 10.51 -2.10 2.43
CA GLU A 142 10.64 -3.55 2.51
C GLU A 142 9.66 -4.26 1.58
N ASP A 143 10.05 -5.46 1.19
CA ASP A 143 9.14 -6.48 0.69
C ASP A 143 9.09 -7.67 1.66
N TRP A 144 8.52 -8.79 1.21
CA TRP A 144 8.28 -9.96 2.04
C TRP A 144 9.58 -10.70 2.41
N LEU A 145 10.72 -10.33 1.80
CA LEU A 145 12.00 -11.03 1.89
C LEU A 145 13.17 -10.12 2.26
N ILE A 146 13.15 -8.86 1.83
CA ILE A 146 14.28 -7.94 1.88
C ILE A 146 13.80 -6.61 2.46
N THR A 147 14.51 -6.15 3.49
CA THR A 147 14.40 -4.79 4.00
C THR A 147 15.57 -3.97 3.49
N HIS A 148 15.28 -2.79 2.94
CA HIS A 148 16.27 -1.77 2.60
C HIS A 148 16.23 -0.67 3.64
N THR A 149 17.39 -0.35 4.21
CA THR A 149 17.52 0.75 5.18
C THR A 149 18.64 1.68 4.80
N ALA A 150 18.41 2.98 5.04
CA ALA A 150 19.43 4.00 4.90
C ALA A 150 19.30 5.05 6.00
N SER A 151 20.39 5.77 6.25
CA SER A 151 20.42 6.91 7.15
C SER A 151 21.20 8.06 6.51
N GLU A 152 21.47 9.09 7.31
CA GLU A 152 22.38 10.15 6.93
C GLU A 152 23.77 9.60 6.57
N SER A 153 24.34 8.76 7.44
CA SER A 153 25.71 8.25 7.31
C SER A 153 25.82 6.97 6.48
N LEU A 154 24.72 6.24 6.28
CA LEU A 154 24.70 4.96 5.58
C LEU A 154 23.84 5.03 4.32
N ALA A 155 24.42 4.58 3.21
CA ALA A 155 23.68 4.31 1.97
C ALA A 155 22.68 3.17 2.15
N PHE A 156 21.75 3.03 1.19
CA PHE A 156 20.80 1.92 1.20
C PHE A 156 21.55 0.59 1.22
N THR A 157 21.32 -0.18 2.28
CA THR A 157 21.79 -1.55 2.40
C THR A 157 20.60 -2.49 2.50
N ALA A 158 20.71 -3.62 1.80
CA ALA A 158 19.71 -4.67 1.79
C ALA A 158 20.04 -5.71 2.87
N SER A 159 19.06 -6.05 3.70
CA SER A 159 19.13 -7.13 4.68
C SER A 159 17.95 -8.09 4.49
N LYS A 160 18.16 -9.36 4.84
CA LYS A 160 17.11 -10.39 4.90
C LYS A 160 16.65 -10.61 6.33
#